data_AF-A0A930B1F5-F1
#
_entry.id   AF-A0A930B1F5-F1
#
_cell.length_a   1.000
_cell.length_b   1.000
_cell.length_c   1.000
_cell.angle_alpha   90.00
_cell.angle_beta   90.00
_cell.angle_gamma   90.00
#
_symmetry.space_group_name_H-M   'P 1'
#
loop_
_entity.id
_entity.type
_entity.pdbx_description
1 polymer ?
#
loop_
_entity_poly.entity_id
_entity_poly.type
_entity_poly.pdbx_seq_one_letter_code
_entity_poly.pdbx_strand_id
1 'polypeptide(L)'
;MRNSLLCIFLLFLGLAKVIAQPTISNTQTLRVYRLAIYVTHNAYKSATFAQDTEKVKVFWQKTEDFLNELYMRDIGVRFEVLRDERLIIKVPAEEVFTQRHNASYVIGLSTEAINKRIGSDSYDVGICISYTSSKGIRGLAHIRGVYQDQYKGAAVAFPTKEVIAHEIGHLFGGRHTFSGKKFDYASEKTEYDNGQSVMSTGSPRDFFSLSSIQLIREHLVAAAPVGGIPLGTQPPHIDKTKIKKQYLLPKDTYFQFAISATDPDSSTLTYMAQQRDVRLGEDPSIAQYIIPQRSHSPLVVFKREYSKQSGAEVSNSWINEQKTGTFTFWLGVNDALETPT
;
A
#
# COMPACT_ATOMS: atom_id res chain seq x y z
N MET A 1 -16.68 -61.41 -33.45
CA MET A 1 -15.32 -60.84 -33.28
C MET A 1 -15.47 -59.32 -33.30
N ARG A 2 -15.94 -58.73 -32.20
CA ARG A 2 -15.19 -58.12 -31.07
C ARG A 2 -14.76 -56.67 -31.38
N ASN A 3 -15.64 -55.75 -30.94
CA ASN A 3 -15.36 -54.33 -30.73
C ASN A 3 -14.12 -54.17 -29.84
N SER A 4 -13.17 -53.35 -30.29
CA SER A 4 -12.12 -52.81 -29.42
C SER A 4 -12.26 -51.29 -29.37
N LEU A 5 -12.79 -50.83 -28.23
CA LEU A 5 -12.66 -49.47 -27.74
C LEU A 5 -11.17 -49.10 -27.72
N LEU A 6 -10.77 -48.06 -28.45
CA LEU A 6 -9.49 -47.40 -28.26
C LEU A 6 -9.70 -46.30 -27.21
N CYS A 7 -9.45 -46.62 -25.94
CA CYS A 7 -9.34 -45.63 -24.88
C CYS A 7 -8.11 -44.77 -25.14
N ILE A 8 -8.33 -43.55 -25.65
CA ILE A 8 -7.31 -42.50 -25.68
C ILE A 8 -7.19 -41.98 -24.24
N PHE A 9 -6.19 -42.48 -23.51
CA PHE A 9 -5.69 -41.86 -22.28
C PHE A 9 -5.03 -40.53 -22.65
N LEU A 10 -5.79 -39.45 -22.64
CA LEU A 10 -5.26 -38.09 -22.59
C LEU A 10 -4.66 -37.87 -21.19
N LEU A 11 -3.35 -38.12 -21.06
CA LEU A 11 -2.57 -37.61 -19.94
C LEU A 11 -2.61 -36.08 -20.00
N PHE A 12 -3.47 -35.46 -19.19
CA PHE A 12 -3.26 -34.09 -18.76
C PHE A 12 -1.99 -34.07 -17.91
N LEU A 13 -0.86 -33.72 -18.52
CA LEU A 13 0.27 -33.16 -17.79
C LEU A 13 -0.20 -31.82 -17.21
N GLY A 14 -0.79 -31.89 -16.03
CA GLY A 14 -0.89 -30.76 -15.14
C GLY A 14 0.54 -30.29 -14.87
N LEU A 15 0.91 -29.17 -15.48
CA LEU A 15 1.90 -28.28 -14.88
C LEU A 15 1.31 -27.87 -13.53
N ALA A 16 1.56 -28.69 -12.51
CA ALA A 16 1.62 -28.21 -11.14
C ALA A 16 2.72 -27.15 -11.18
N LYS A 17 2.31 -25.90 -11.40
CA LYS A 17 3.15 -24.73 -11.20
C LYS A 17 3.70 -24.95 -9.80
N VAL A 18 4.97 -25.31 -9.68
CA VAL A 18 5.67 -25.27 -8.41
C VAL A 18 5.53 -23.83 -8.00
N ILE A 19 4.60 -23.55 -7.07
CA ILE A 19 4.41 -22.21 -6.54
C ILE A 19 5.69 -21.98 -5.76
N ALA A 20 6.67 -21.34 -6.40
CA ALA A 20 7.87 -20.88 -5.74
C ALA A 20 7.43 -20.14 -4.48
N GLN A 21 8.12 -20.38 -3.37
CA GLN A 21 7.79 -19.72 -2.13
C GLN A 21 7.77 -18.21 -2.37
N PRO A 22 6.71 -17.50 -1.95
CA PRO A 22 6.62 -16.08 -2.20
C PRO A 22 7.81 -15.38 -1.54
N THR A 23 8.52 -14.59 -2.34
CA THR A 23 9.56 -13.70 -1.88
C THR A 23 9.08 -12.28 -2.13
N ILE A 24 9.36 -11.38 -1.20
CA ILE A 24 9.19 -9.96 -1.44
C ILE A 24 10.47 -9.51 -2.14
N SER A 25 10.35 -9.12 -3.41
CA SER A 25 11.49 -8.68 -4.19
C SER A 25 12.20 -7.50 -3.51
N ASN A 26 13.52 -7.49 -3.48
CA ASN A 26 14.33 -6.40 -2.95
C ASN A 26 15.33 -5.97 -4.01
N THR A 27 15.54 -4.66 -4.17
CA THR A 27 16.48 -4.08 -5.14
C THR A 27 17.81 -3.67 -4.51
N GLN A 28 17.98 -3.83 -3.19
CA GLN A 28 19.15 -3.34 -2.44
C GLN A 28 19.48 -1.87 -2.74
N THR A 29 18.44 -1.08 -2.98
CA THR A 29 18.55 0.34 -3.34
C THR A 29 17.37 1.06 -2.72
N LEU A 30 17.65 2.10 -1.93
CA LEU A 30 16.63 3.07 -1.53
C LEU A 30 16.39 4.02 -2.70
N ARG A 31 15.24 3.87 -3.37
CA ARG A 31 14.89 4.69 -4.53
C ARG A 31 14.39 6.06 -4.07
N VAL A 32 14.89 7.12 -4.67
CA VAL A 32 14.54 8.50 -4.30
C VAL A 32 13.68 9.11 -5.40
N TYR A 33 12.48 9.55 -5.05
CA TYR A 33 11.52 10.16 -5.98
C TYR A 33 11.24 11.61 -5.60
N ARG A 34 11.46 12.53 -6.54
CA ARG A 34 11.03 13.93 -6.41
C ARG A 34 9.52 14.01 -6.57
N LEU A 35 8.83 14.41 -5.52
CA LEU A 35 7.37 14.45 -5.45
C LEU A 35 6.85 15.87 -5.65
N ALA A 36 6.14 16.10 -6.75
CA ALA A 36 5.41 17.34 -7.01
C ALA A 36 4.00 17.28 -6.37
N ILE A 37 3.72 18.19 -5.44
CA ILE A 37 2.39 18.33 -4.84
C ILE A 37 1.75 19.62 -5.36
N TYR A 38 0.85 19.48 -6.34
CA TYR A 38 0.14 20.58 -6.98
C TYR A 38 -1.10 20.98 -6.19
N VAL A 39 -1.12 22.19 -5.64
CA VAL A 39 -2.22 22.68 -4.81
C VAL A 39 -3.12 23.60 -5.63
N THR A 40 -4.34 23.12 -5.91
CA THR A 40 -5.37 23.89 -6.62
C THR A 40 -5.80 25.14 -5.84
N HIS A 41 -6.38 26.12 -6.52
CA HIS A 41 -6.85 27.34 -5.86
C HIS A 41 -7.99 27.06 -4.88
N ASN A 42 -8.88 26.12 -5.22
CA ASN A 42 -9.95 25.68 -4.35
C ASN A 42 -9.44 25.00 -3.07
N ALA A 43 -8.34 24.27 -3.15
CA ALA A 43 -7.68 23.74 -1.97
C ALA A 43 -6.98 24.86 -1.20
N TYR A 44 -6.23 25.73 -1.89
CA TYR A 44 -5.52 26.86 -1.30
C TYR A 44 -6.45 27.78 -0.49
N LYS A 45 -7.65 28.06 -1.00
CA LYS A 45 -8.66 28.88 -0.30
C LYS A 45 -9.45 28.16 0.78
N SER A 46 -9.33 26.84 0.90
CA SER A 46 -10.09 26.07 1.88
C SER A 46 -9.69 26.41 3.31
N ALA A 47 -10.46 25.99 4.30
CA ALA A 47 -10.09 26.16 5.70
C ALA A 47 -8.74 25.51 6.06
N THR A 48 -8.31 24.48 5.31
CA THR A 48 -7.02 23.80 5.55
C THR A 48 -5.83 24.71 5.31
N PHE A 49 -5.84 25.48 4.22
CA PHE A 49 -4.73 26.34 3.84
C PHE A 49 -5.01 27.84 4.05
N ALA A 50 -6.27 28.25 4.14
CA ALA A 50 -6.70 29.62 4.45
C ALA A 50 -6.00 30.70 3.60
N GLN A 51 -5.70 30.39 2.34
CA GLN A 51 -4.92 31.24 1.43
C GLN A 51 -3.54 31.64 1.97
N ASP A 52 -2.94 30.77 2.78
CA ASP A 52 -1.64 30.97 3.42
C ASP A 52 -0.62 29.99 2.83
N THR A 53 0.39 30.54 2.16
CA THR A 53 1.48 29.77 1.54
C THR A 53 2.32 29.04 2.59
N GLU A 54 2.47 29.58 3.80
CA GLU A 54 3.24 28.93 4.86
C GLU A 54 2.52 27.68 5.38
N LYS A 55 1.17 27.69 5.43
CA LYS A 55 0.40 26.48 5.74
C LYS A 55 0.58 25.38 4.69
N VAL A 56 0.71 25.75 3.41
CA VAL A 56 1.01 24.80 2.35
C VAL A 56 2.41 24.20 2.53
N LYS A 57 3.42 25.02 2.86
CA LYS A 57 4.79 24.54 3.11
C LYS A 57 4.87 23.60 4.31
N VAL A 58 4.18 23.91 5.41
CA VAL A 58 4.07 23.02 6.57
C VAL A 58 3.37 21.71 6.19
N PHE A 59 2.34 21.78 5.35
CA PHE A 59 1.66 20.60 4.85
C PHE A 59 2.56 19.73 3.94
N TRP A 60 3.38 20.34 3.08
CA TRP A 60 4.38 19.61 2.29
C TRP A 60 5.36 18.85 3.19
N GLN A 61 5.90 19.50 4.23
CA GLN A 61 6.80 18.85 5.18
C GLN A 61 6.11 17.67 5.89
N LYS A 62 4.93 17.89 6.46
CA LYS A 62 4.19 16.83 7.16
C LYS A 62 3.82 15.65 6.24
N THR A 63 3.56 15.93 4.97
CA THR A 63 3.26 14.90 3.97
C THR A 63 4.51 14.10 3.65
N GLU A 64 5.65 14.77 3.45
CA GLU A 64 6.94 14.13 3.22
C GLU A 64 7.37 13.24 4.39
N ASP A 65 7.29 13.76 5.63
CA ASP A 65 7.65 13.01 6.84
C ASP A 65 6.80 11.73 6.95
N PHE A 66 5.48 11.85 6.78
CA PHE A 66 4.56 10.71 6.87
C PHE A 66 4.77 9.71 5.74
N LEU A 67 4.98 10.16 4.50
CA LEU A 67 5.28 9.26 3.40
C LEU A 67 6.59 8.52 3.63
N ASN A 68 7.64 9.20 4.09
CA ASN A 68 8.94 8.60 4.33
C ASN A 68 8.93 7.62 5.50
N GLU A 69 8.13 7.85 6.54
CA GLU A 69 7.89 6.87 7.62
C GLU A 69 7.35 5.54 7.09
N LEU A 70 6.46 5.58 6.09
CA LEU A 70 5.81 4.40 5.53
C LEU A 70 6.61 3.74 4.41
N TYR A 71 6.97 4.54 3.40
CA TYR A 71 7.53 4.05 2.13
C TYR A 71 9.01 3.70 2.24
N MET A 72 9.80 4.39 3.07
CA MET A 72 11.21 4.01 3.24
C MET A 72 11.28 2.67 3.97
N ARG A 73 10.51 2.55 5.06
CA ARG A 73 10.45 1.36 5.90
C ARG A 73 9.96 0.14 5.14
N ASP A 74 8.80 0.23 4.48
CA ASP A 74 8.10 -0.95 3.96
C ASP A 74 8.40 -1.24 2.49
N ILE A 75 8.67 -0.19 1.70
CA ILE A 75 8.75 -0.28 0.24
C ILE A 75 10.19 -0.14 -0.26
N GLY A 76 11.04 0.64 0.41
CA GLY A 76 12.37 1.03 -0.07
C GLY A 76 12.33 2.25 -0.98
N VAL A 77 11.38 3.17 -0.72
CA VAL A 77 11.19 4.42 -1.47
C VAL A 77 11.25 5.60 -0.51
N ARG A 78 12.07 6.60 -0.85
CA ARG A 78 12.11 7.91 -0.21
C ARG A 78 11.53 8.96 -1.15
N PHE A 79 10.71 9.84 -0.63
CA PHE A 79 10.24 11.02 -1.33
C PHE A 79 11.02 12.25 -0.93
N GLU A 80 11.30 13.08 -1.92
CA GLU A 80 11.77 14.46 -1.77
C GLU A 80 10.68 15.38 -2.29
N VAL A 81 9.88 15.96 -1.40
CA VAL A 81 8.77 16.82 -1.84
C VAL A 81 9.32 18.16 -2.33
N LEU A 82 8.97 18.54 -3.56
CA LEU A 82 9.45 19.76 -4.18
C LEU A 82 8.89 21.00 -3.46
N ARG A 83 9.78 21.90 -3.03
CA ARG A 83 9.45 23.17 -2.39
C ARG A 83 9.33 24.31 -3.41
N ASP A 84 8.58 24.09 -4.47
CA ASP A 84 8.41 25.03 -5.57
C ASP A 84 7.03 25.71 -5.52
N GLU A 85 6.99 27.00 -5.21
CA GLU A 85 5.72 27.75 -5.08
C GLU A 85 4.94 27.86 -6.40
N ARG A 86 5.54 27.57 -7.57
CA ARG A 86 4.80 27.48 -8.84
C ARG A 86 3.74 26.38 -8.83
N LEU A 87 3.84 25.42 -7.91
CA LEU A 87 2.86 24.37 -7.68
C LEU A 87 1.64 24.83 -6.86
N ILE A 88 1.63 26.07 -6.34
CA ILE A 88 0.54 26.62 -5.55
C ILE A 88 -0.27 27.59 -6.40
N ILE A 89 -1.53 27.26 -6.68
CA ILE A 89 -2.40 28.14 -7.47
C ILE A 89 -3.02 29.20 -6.55
N LYS A 90 -2.35 30.35 -6.44
CA LYS A 90 -2.77 31.44 -5.55
C LYS A 90 -3.92 32.28 -6.10
N VAL A 91 -4.09 32.33 -7.42
CA VAL A 91 -5.08 33.19 -8.12
C VAL A 91 -6.17 32.33 -8.78
N PRO A 92 -7.47 32.65 -8.64
CA PRO A 92 -8.55 31.85 -9.22
C PRO A 92 -8.51 31.73 -10.75
N ALA A 93 -8.07 32.78 -11.45
CA ALA A 93 -7.99 32.80 -12.91
C ALA A 93 -6.99 31.77 -13.49
N GLU A 94 -6.07 31.29 -12.66
CA GLU A 94 -5.07 30.29 -13.03
C GLU A 94 -5.50 28.85 -12.70
N GLU A 95 -6.67 28.66 -12.09
CA GLU A 95 -7.15 27.36 -11.64
C GLU A 95 -7.70 26.53 -12.81
N VAL A 96 -6.96 25.46 -13.15
CA VAL A 96 -7.41 24.46 -14.13
C VAL A 96 -8.46 23.51 -13.53
N PHE A 97 -8.37 23.23 -12.22
CA PHE A 97 -9.23 22.26 -11.53
C PHE A 97 -10.11 22.93 -10.48
N THR A 98 -11.30 23.37 -10.87
CA THR A 98 -12.29 23.92 -9.92
C THR A 98 -13.05 22.82 -9.17
N GLN A 99 -13.77 23.18 -8.11
CA GLN A 99 -14.61 22.25 -7.31
C GLN A 99 -15.75 21.60 -8.11
N ARG A 100 -16.02 22.05 -9.34
CA ARG A 100 -17.03 21.44 -10.22
C ARG A 100 -16.51 20.19 -10.92
N HIS A 101 -15.20 20.05 -11.07
CA HIS A 101 -14.59 18.90 -11.74
C HIS A 101 -14.54 17.68 -10.81
N ASN A 102 -14.87 16.52 -11.38
CA ASN A 102 -14.81 15.25 -10.66
C ASN A 102 -13.37 14.71 -10.62
N ALA A 103 -13.11 13.72 -9.77
CA ALA A 103 -11.77 13.15 -9.61
C ALA A 103 -11.18 12.59 -10.92
N SER A 104 -11.99 11.93 -11.76
CA SER A 104 -11.56 11.39 -13.06
C SER A 104 -11.05 12.49 -14.00
N TYR A 105 -11.74 13.63 -14.06
CA TYR A 105 -11.32 14.79 -14.84
C TYR A 105 -9.97 15.32 -14.35
N VAL A 106 -9.82 15.45 -13.03
CA VAL A 106 -8.57 15.96 -12.44
C VAL A 106 -7.41 15.03 -12.78
N ILE A 107 -7.50 13.72 -12.50
CA ILE A 107 -6.39 12.80 -12.78
C ILE A 107 -6.03 12.73 -14.27
N GLY A 108 -7.02 12.90 -15.17
CA GLY A 108 -6.79 12.87 -16.62
C GLY A 108 -5.93 14.02 -17.13
N LEU A 109 -5.82 15.11 -16.37
CA LEU A 109 -5.10 16.32 -16.76
C LEU A 109 -4.00 16.72 -15.76
N SER A 110 -3.91 16.08 -14.59
CA SER A 110 -2.97 16.46 -13.53
C SER A 110 -1.52 16.46 -14.00
N THR A 111 -1.06 15.42 -14.72
CA THR A 111 0.32 15.36 -15.22
C THR A 111 0.64 16.55 -16.13
N GLU A 112 -0.26 16.88 -17.06
CA GLU A 112 -0.08 18.03 -17.97
C GLU A 112 -0.08 19.36 -17.20
N ALA A 113 -0.97 19.51 -16.20
CA ALA A 113 -1.02 20.71 -15.38
C ALA A 113 0.28 20.93 -14.57
N ILE A 114 0.86 19.86 -14.01
CA ILE A 114 2.15 19.92 -13.30
C ILE A 114 3.28 20.25 -14.30
N ASN A 115 3.31 19.57 -15.45
CA ASN A 115 4.30 19.79 -16.50
C ASN A 115 4.32 21.26 -16.98
N LYS A 116 3.15 21.88 -17.14
CA LYS A 116 3.04 23.30 -17.54
C LYS A 116 3.62 24.28 -16.50
N ARG A 117 3.70 23.88 -15.22
CA ARG A 117 4.20 24.74 -14.14
C ARG A 117 5.71 24.62 -13.95
N ILE A 118 6.20 23.38 -13.89
CA ILE A 118 7.58 23.11 -13.47
C ILE A 118 8.40 22.32 -14.51
N GLY A 119 7.79 21.84 -15.60
CA GLY A 119 8.43 20.96 -16.57
C GLY A 119 8.41 19.49 -16.14
N SER A 120 8.35 18.57 -17.11
CA SER A 120 8.28 17.13 -16.84
C SER A 120 9.53 16.61 -16.11
N ASP A 121 10.71 17.12 -16.44
CA ASP A 121 11.99 16.60 -15.91
C ASP A 121 12.25 17.03 -14.46
N SER A 122 11.47 17.96 -13.93
CA SER A 122 11.62 18.50 -12.58
C SER A 122 11.11 17.56 -11.49
N TYR A 123 10.35 16.53 -11.83
CA TYR A 123 9.71 15.62 -10.87
C TYR A 123 9.53 14.20 -11.42
N ASP A 124 9.42 13.25 -10.50
CA ASP A 124 9.30 11.82 -10.81
C ASP A 124 7.89 11.29 -10.50
N VAL A 125 7.22 11.86 -9.50
CA VAL A 125 5.84 11.54 -9.10
C VAL A 125 5.07 12.81 -8.81
N GLY A 126 3.82 12.89 -9.23
CA GLY A 126 2.95 14.05 -9.01
C GLY A 126 1.61 13.68 -8.39
N ILE A 127 1.07 14.58 -7.58
CA ILE A 127 -0.30 14.47 -7.05
C ILE A 127 -0.95 15.85 -6.94
N CYS A 128 -2.23 15.93 -7.32
CA CYS A 128 -3.04 17.12 -7.19
C CYS A 128 -3.80 17.14 -5.85
N ILE A 129 -3.74 18.25 -5.13
CA ILE A 129 -4.53 18.49 -3.92
C ILE A 129 -5.74 19.35 -4.30
N SER A 130 -6.93 18.77 -4.24
CA SER A 130 -8.18 19.40 -4.69
C SER A 130 -9.42 18.84 -3.98
N TYR A 131 -10.42 19.68 -3.76
CA TYR A 131 -11.76 19.25 -3.38
C TYR A 131 -12.62 19.08 -4.64
N THR A 132 -12.83 17.85 -5.07
CA THR A 132 -13.53 17.51 -6.31
C THR A 132 -15.05 17.42 -6.10
N SER A 133 -15.83 17.42 -7.19
CA SER A 133 -17.28 17.20 -7.14
C SER A 133 -17.69 15.74 -6.91
N SER A 134 -16.73 14.81 -6.85
CA SER A 134 -16.99 13.39 -6.66
C SER A 134 -17.49 13.08 -5.24
N LYS A 135 -18.78 12.74 -5.11
CA LYS A 135 -19.39 12.39 -3.81
C LYS A 135 -18.75 11.13 -3.23
N GLY A 136 -18.26 11.22 -2.00
CA GLY A 136 -17.70 10.08 -1.26
C GLY A 136 -16.33 9.59 -1.72
N ILE A 137 -15.72 10.27 -2.70
CA ILE A 137 -14.37 9.96 -3.22
C ILE A 137 -13.44 11.08 -2.75
N ARG A 138 -12.50 10.73 -1.87
CA ARG A 138 -11.51 11.67 -1.34
C ARG A 138 -10.19 11.65 -2.10
N GLY A 139 -9.97 10.63 -2.91
CA GLY A 139 -8.80 10.50 -3.78
C GLY A 139 -9.07 9.55 -4.94
N LEU A 140 -8.23 9.65 -5.96
CA LEU A 140 -8.21 8.76 -7.11
C LEU A 140 -6.82 8.83 -7.75
N ALA A 141 -6.32 7.70 -8.24
CA ALA A 141 -5.03 7.65 -8.94
C ALA A 141 -5.03 6.64 -10.09
N HIS A 142 -4.20 6.92 -11.10
CA HIS A 142 -3.90 5.98 -12.15
C HIS A 142 -2.97 4.88 -11.61
N ILE A 143 -3.41 3.62 -11.67
CA ILE A 143 -2.58 2.49 -11.22
C ILE A 143 -1.30 2.41 -12.05
N ARG A 144 -0.13 2.27 -11.40
CA ARG A 144 1.19 2.22 -12.05
C ARG A 144 1.57 3.49 -12.83
N GLY A 145 0.98 4.63 -12.47
CA GLY A 145 1.24 5.92 -13.10
C GLY A 145 2.70 6.36 -13.01
N VAL A 146 3.41 6.07 -11.90
CA VAL A 146 4.83 6.47 -11.69
C VAL A 146 5.75 6.01 -12.83
N TYR A 147 5.47 4.86 -13.43
CA TYR A 147 6.34 4.25 -14.43
C TYR A 147 6.05 4.71 -15.87
N GLN A 148 5.19 5.72 -16.04
CA GLN A 148 4.73 6.21 -17.34
C GLN A 148 4.70 7.73 -17.31
N ASP A 149 5.54 8.40 -18.11
CA ASP A 149 5.68 9.86 -18.06
C ASP A 149 4.36 10.62 -18.28
N GLN A 150 3.44 10.07 -19.07
CA GLN A 150 2.12 10.68 -19.27
C GLN A 150 1.18 10.57 -18.04
N TYR A 151 1.46 9.65 -17.11
CA TYR A 151 0.61 9.35 -15.95
C TYR A 151 1.30 9.53 -14.59
N LYS A 152 2.58 9.93 -14.55
CA LYS A 152 3.33 10.09 -13.30
C LYS A 152 2.74 11.10 -12.32
N GLY A 153 1.93 12.04 -12.83
CA GLY A 153 1.16 13.01 -12.04
C GLY A 153 -0.34 12.71 -11.93
N ALA A 154 -0.83 11.59 -12.46
CA ALA A 154 -2.25 11.28 -12.61
C ALA A 154 -2.90 10.80 -11.31
N ALA A 155 -2.83 11.63 -10.26
CA ALA A 155 -3.47 11.41 -8.97
C ALA A 155 -4.11 12.70 -8.44
N VAL A 156 -5.14 12.53 -7.61
CA VAL A 156 -5.78 13.60 -6.85
C VAL A 156 -6.11 13.10 -5.46
N ALA A 157 -5.93 13.95 -4.45
CA ALA A 157 -6.35 13.67 -3.07
C ALA A 157 -6.86 14.94 -2.39
N PHE A 158 -7.77 14.75 -1.42
CA PHE A 158 -8.03 15.76 -0.40
C PHE A 158 -6.76 15.95 0.44
N PRO A 159 -6.55 17.11 1.09
CA PRO A 159 -5.34 17.39 1.88
C PRO A 159 -5.35 16.58 3.18
N THR A 160 -5.09 15.28 3.08
CA THR A 160 -5.11 14.30 4.16
C THR A 160 -4.02 13.28 3.89
N LYS A 161 -3.03 13.21 4.78
CA LYS A 161 -1.81 12.43 4.59
C LYS A 161 -2.08 10.95 4.31
N GLU A 162 -3.08 10.35 4.94
CA GLU A 162 -3.44 8.94 4.75
C GLU A 162 -4.09 8.70 3.38
N VAL A 163 -4.84 9.68 2.84
CA VAL A 163 -5.40 9.59 1.49
C VAL A 163 -4.29 9.75 0.47
N ILE A 164 -3.37 10.70 0.67
CA ILE A 164 -2.21 10.91 -0.21
C ILE A 164 -1.33 9.66 -0.28
N ALA A 165 -1.01 9.06 0.88
CA ALA A 165 -0.24 7.81 0.94
C ALA A 165 -0.94 6.66 0.20
N HIS A 166 -2.26 6.57 0.27
CA HIS A 166 -3.06 5.58 -0.44
C HIS A 166 -3.02 5.78 -1.97
N GLU A 167 -3.26 7.01 -2.44
CA GLU A 167 -3.25 7.31 -3.88
C GLU A 167 -1.87 7.15 -4.51
N ILE A 168 -0.81 7.53 -3.78
CA ILE A 168 0.57 7.23 -4.20
C ILE A 168 0.77 5.71 -4.26
N GLY A 169 0.18 4.93 -3.35
CA GLY A 169 0.27 3.47 -3.37
C GLY A 169 -0.27 2.89 -4.69
N HIS A 170 -1.38 3.43 -5.18
CA HIS A 170 -1.90 3.11 -6.51
C HIS A 170 -0.96 3.55 -7.64
N LEU A 171 -0.38 4.75 -7.60
CA LEU A 171 0.60 5.19 -8.61
C LEU A 171 1.79 4.21 -8.70
N PHE A 172 2.19 3.58 -7.59
CA PHE A 172 3.24 2.56 -7.54
C PHE A 172 2.76 1.14 -7.90
N GLY A 173 1.46 0.95 -8.08
CA GLY A 173 0.83 -0.30 -8.54
C GLY A 173 0.16 -1.12 -7.45
N GLY A 174 0.06 -0.58 -6.23
CA GLY A 174 -0.73 -1.18 -5.16
C GLY A 174 -2.20 -1.31 -5.54
N ARG A 175 -2.83 -2.38 -5.06
CA ARG A 175 -4.27 -2.63 -5.16
C ARG A 175 -4.90 -2.53 -3.79
N HIS A 176 -6.20 -2.30 -3.77
CA HIS A 176 -6.96 -2.39 -2.54
C HIS A 176 -6.82 -3.77 -1.89
N THR A 177 -6.89 -3.81 -0.57
CA THR A 177 -6.74 -5.03 0.23
C THR A 177 -7.98 -5.33 1.08
N PHE A 178 -8.85 -4.34 1.30
CA PHE A 178 -10.09 -4.48 2.06
C PHE A 178 -11.07 -5.45 1.39
N SER A 179 -11.92 -6.08 2.18
CA SER A 179 -12.96 -7.00 1.71
C SER A 179 -14.39 -6.60 2.10
N GLY A 180 -14.57 -5.40 2.63
CA GLY A 180 -15.80 -4.92 3.24
C GLY A 180 -16.95 -4.68 2.26
N LYS A 181 -18.00 -4.02 2.75
CA LYS A 181 -19.29 -3.88 2.04
C LYS A 181 -19.19 -3.15 0.69
N LYS A 182 -18.16 -2.33 0.48
CA LYS A 182 -17.91 -1.70 -0.81
C LYS A 182 -17.24 -2.72 -1.72
N PHE A 183 -17.97 -3.18 -2.72
CA PHE A 183 -17.41 -4.09 -3.71
C PHE A 183 -16.38 -3.36 -4.58
N ASP A 184 -15.18 -3.94 -4.68
CA ASP A 184 -14.16 -3.53 -5.63
C ASP A 184 -13.60 -4.76 -6.34
N TYR A 185 -13.76 -4.77 -7.67
CA TYR A 185 -13.31 -5.84 -8.54
C TYR A 185 -11.78 -6.01 -8.53
N ALA A 186 -11.05 -4.92 -8.30
CA ALA A 186 -9.58 -4.90 -8.30
C ALA A 186 -8.96 -5.22 -6.94
N SER A 187 -9.75 -5.25 -5.86
CA SER A 187 -9.25 -5.54 -4.51
C SER A 187 -8.73 -6.98 -4.42
N GLU A 188 -7.59 -7.16 -3.75
CA GLU A 188 -7.08 -8.48 -3.39
C GLU A 188 -7.88 -9.15 -2.26
N LYS A 189 -8.70 -8.38 -1.53
CA LYS A 189 -9.57 -8.84 -0.43
C LYS A 189 -8.84 -9.65 0.66
N THR A 190 -7.60 -9.28 0.95
CA THR A 190 -6.73 -9.95 1.93
C THR A 190 -6.92 -9.44 3.36
N GLU A 191 -7.62 -8.32 3.54
CA GLU A 191 -7.96 -7.76 4.84
C GLU A 191 -9.47 -7.84 5.07
N TYR A 192 -9.85 -8.28 6.29
CA TYR A 192 -11.25 -8.39 6.67
C TYR A 192 -11.92 -7.01 6.78
N ASP A 193 -13.17 -6.94 6.30
CA ASP A 193 -14.01 -5.74 6.28
C ASP A 193 -13.27 -4.53 5.71
N ASN A 194 -13.15 -3.43 6.46
CA ASN A 194 -12.49 -2.21 5.97
C ASN A 194 -10.96 -2.30 5.96
N GLY A 195 -10.37 -3.31 6.60
CA GLY A 195 -8.93 -3.41 6.82
C GLY A 195 -8.34 -2.19 7.55
N GLN A 196 -7.01 -2.14 7.66
CA GLN A 196 -6.27 -1.03 8.28
C GLN A 196 -4.97 -0.68 7.56
N SER A 197 -4.52 -1.48 6.59
CA SER A 197 -3.33 -1.07 5.84
C SER A 197 -3.57 0.19 5.00
N VAL A 198 -2.48 0.80 4.51
CA VAL A 198 -2.54 1.98 3.63
C VAL A 198 -3.46 1.76 2.44
N MET A 199 -3.50 0.56 1.85
CA MET A 199 -4.37 0.22 0.71
C MET A 199 -5.78 -0.25 1.11
N SER A 200 -6.16 -0.05 2.37
CA SER A 200 -7.47 -0.36 2.93
C SER A 200 -8.29 0.92 3.22
N THR A 201 -9.55 0.75 3.65
CA THR A 201 -10.48 1.87 3.92
C THR A 201 -10.64 2.20 5.39
N GLY A 202 -10.18 1.34 6.31
CA GLY A 202 -10.25 1.60 7.75
C GLY A 202 -9.18 2.56 8.26
N SER A 203 -9.05 2.63 9.59
CA SER A 203 -8.15 3.54 10.31
C SER A 203 -7.68 2.89 11.62
N PRO A 204 -6.48 3.21 12.14
CA PRO A 204 -5.43 4.04 11.51
C PRO A 204 -4.84 3.36 10.25
N ARG A 205 -4.19 4.15 9.37
CA ARG A 205 -3.53 3.68 8.13
C ARG A 205 -2.05 4.02 8.12
N ASP A 206 -1.31 3.33 8.97
CA ASP A 206 0.10 3.60 9.30
C ASP A 206 1.06 2.43 8.94
N PHE A 207 0.58 1.46 8.16
CA PHE A 207 1.41 0.37 7.64
C PHE A 207 0.93 -0.14 6.29
N PHE A 208 1.86 -0.70 5.49
CA PHE A 208 1.48 -1.50 4.33
C PHE A 208 1.32 -2.98 4.70
N SER A 209 0.30 -3.62 4.13
CA SER A 209 0.18 -5.08 4.19
C SER A 209 1.32 -5.75 3.40
N LEU A 210 1.74 -6.97 3.75
CA LEU A 210 2.70 -7.76 2.96
C LEU A 210 2.21 -7.97 1.51
N SER A 211 0.89 -7.96 1.29
CA SER A 211 0.27 -8.05 -0.05
C SER A 211 0.63 -6.84 -0.90
N SER A 212 0.39 -5.65 -0.34
CA SER A 212 0.72 -4.37 -0.96
C SER A 212 2.23 -4.22 -1.16
N ILE A 213 3.03 -4.58 -0.16
CA ILE A 213 4.50 -4.51 -0.22
C ILE A 213 5.02 -5.37 -1.37
N GLN A 214 4.57 -6.61 -1.48
CA GLN A 214 5.01 -7.51 -2.55
C GLN A 214 4.64 -6.95 -3.92
N LEU A 215 3.37 -6.57 -4.13
CA LEU A 215 2.91 -6.10 -5.44
C LEU A 215 3.62 -4.81 -5.88
N ILE A 216 3.78 -3.85 -4.96
CA ILE A 216 4.50 -2.61 -5.24
C ILE A 216 5.98 -2.91 -5.55
N ARG A 217 6.64 -3.76 -4.77
CA ARG A 217 8.06 -4.09 -4.99
C ARG A 217 8.30 -4.88 -6.27
N GLU A 218 7.38 -5.74 -6.69
CA GLU A 218 7.43 -6.39 -8.01
C GLU A 218 7.42 -5.36 -9.14
N HIS A 219 6.56 -4.35 -9.06
CA HIS A 219 6.52 -3.27 -10.04
C HIS A 219 7.77 -2.39 -10.01
N LEU A 220 8.30 -2.09 -8.83
CA LEU A 220 9.54 -1.33 -8.67
C LEU A 220 10.75 -2.03 -9.32
N VAL A 221 10.84 -3.34 -9.17
CA VAL A 221 11.92 -4.16 -9.75
C VAL A 221 11.79 -4.24 -11.28
N ALA A 222 10.57 -4.37 -11.78
CA ALA A 222 10.30 -4.44 -13.22
C ALA A 222 10.46 -3.09 -13.94
N ALA A 223 10.36 -1.98 -13.21
CA ALA A 223 10.48 -0.64 -13.76
C ALA A 223 11.95 -0.23 -14.00
N ALA A 224 12.14 0.67 -14.96
CA ALA A 224 13.42 1.34 -15.16
C ALA A 224 13.86 2.01 -13.84
N PRO A 225 15.16 1.91 -13.46
CA PRO A 225 15.64 2.55 -12.24
C PRO A 225 15.50 4.07 -12.32
N VAL A 226 14.75 4.64 -11.39
CA VAL A 226 14.93 6.03 -10.96
C VAL A 226 16.13 6.04 -10.01
N GLY A 227 16.85 7.16 -9.91
CA GLY A 227 18.01 7.30 -9.04
C GLY A 227 17.77 6.75 -7.62
N GLY A 228 18.83 6.31 -6.96
CA GLY A 228 18.72 5.72 -5.64
C GLY A 228 20.06 5.56 -4.95
N ILE A 229 19.96 5.29 -3.65
CA ILE A 229 21.11 5.07 -2.77
C ILE A 229 21.26 3.56 -2.62
N PRO A 230 22.37 2.96 -3.11
CA PRO A 230 22.64 1.55 -2.86
C PRO A 230 22.66 1.27 -1.36
N LEU A 231 21.94 0.23 -0.94
CA LEU A 231 21.96 -0.24 0.42
C LEU A 231 23.10 -1.26 0.56
N GLY A 232 23.99 -1.01 1.51
CA GLY A 232 25.09 -1.93 1.85
C GLY A 232 24.71 -2.99 2.88
N THR A 233 23.43 -3.05 3.29
CA THR A 233 22.91 -3.97 4.29
C THR A 233 22.27 -5.19 3.63
N GLN A 234 22.23 -6.30 4.35
CA GLN A 234 21.56 -7.53 3.97
C GLN A 234 20.15 -7.54 4.58
N PRO A 235 19.18 -8.20 3.91
CA PRO A 235 17.84 -8.28 4.46
C PRO A 235 17.78 -9.33 5.59
N PRO A 236 16.85 -9.19 6.55
CA PRO A 236 16.64 -10.18 7.59
C PRO A 236 16.37 -11.58 7.03
N HIS A 237 16.91 -12.59 7.70
CA HIS A 237 16.71 -13.99 7.35
C HIS A 237 15.77 -14.68 8.35
N ILE A 238 14.61 -15.13 7.88
CA ILE A 238 13.70 -15.98 8.67
C ILE A 238 14.19 -17.43 8.65
N ASP A 239 14.42 -18.01 9.83
CA ASP A 239 14.74 -19.42 10.00
C ASP A 239 13.49 -20.29 9.78
N LYS A 240 13.30 -20.70 8.52
CA LYS A 240 12.17 -21.52 8.07
C LYS A 240 12.14 -22.91 8.71
N THR A 241 13.25 -23.41 9.27
CA THR A 241 13.27 -24.75 9.89
C THR A 241 12.46 -24.79 11.19
N LYS A 242 12.26 -23.63 11.82
CA LYS A 242 11.46 -23.47 13.04
C LYS A 242 9.98 -23.19 12.76
N ILE A 243 9.57 -23.18 11.50
CA ILE A 243 8.20 -22.85 11.07
C ILE A 243 7.62 -24.08 10.38
N LYS A 244 6.45 -24.56 10.85
CA LYS A 244 5.76 -25.68 10.20
C LYS A 244 5.10 -25.18 8.92
N LYS A 245 5.06 -26.04 7.90
CA LYS A 245 4.37 -25.73 6.65
C LYS A 245 2.85 -25.63 6.81
N GLN A 246 2.28 -26.37 7.78
CA GLN A 246 0.85 -26.44 8.03
C GLN A 246 0.59 -26.56 9.54
N TYR A 247 -0.50 -25.97 9.98
CA TYR A 247 -1.01 -26.02 11.36
C TYR A 247 -2.50 -26.39 11.29
N LEU A 248 -2.92 -27.35 12.11
CA LEU A 248 -4.34 -27.68 12.28
C LEU A 248 -4.82 -27.05 13.58
N LEU A 249 -5.76 -26.11 13.46
CA LEU A 249 -6.31 -25.36 14.58
C LEU A 249 -7.79 -25.70 14.72
N PRO A 250 -8.30 -25.98 15.94
CA PRO A 250 -9.73 -26.00 16.18
C PRO A 250 -10.37 -24.65 15.82
N LYS A 251 -11.66 -24.66 15.47
CA LYS A 251 -12.43 -23.43 15.26
C LYS A 251 -12.38 -22.54 16.52
N ASP A 252 -12.40 -21.22 16.34
CA ASP A 252 -12.43 -20.22 17.41
C ASP A 252 -11.22 -20.28 18.36
N THR A 253 -10.06 -20.69 17.84
CA THR A 253 -8.81 -20.79 18.60
C THR A 253 -7.87 -19.63 18.28
N TYR A 254 -7.43 -18.91 19.31
CA TYR A 254 -6.32 -17.96 19.18
C TYR A 254 -5.03 -18.68 18.84
N PHE A 255 -4.21 -18.06 18.01
CA PHE A 255 -2.94 -18.65 17.59
C PHE A 255 -1.88 -17.58 17.43
N GLN A 256 -0.62 -18.00 17.32
CA GLN A 256 0.50 -17.11 17.10
C GLN A 256 1.56 -17.79 16.23
N PHE A 257 2.32 -16.97 15.51
CA PHE A 257 3.55 -17.42 14.85
C PHE A 257 4.75 -16.97 15.68
N ALA A 258 5.64 -17.91 15.99
CA ALA A 258 6.97 -17.61 16.49
C ALA A 258 7.92 -17.51 15.29
N ILE A 259 8.29 -16.29 14.91
CA ILE A 259 9.12 -16.00 13.75
C ILE A 259 10.56 -15.84 14.24
N SER A 260 11.35 -16.91 14.16
CA SER A 260 12.79 -16.84 14.43
C SER A 260 13.48 -16.20 13.24
N ALA A 261 14.15 -15.07 13.44
CA ALA A 261 14.93 -14.41 12.39
C ALA A 261 16.27 -13.91 12.91
N THR A 262 17.22 -13.75 12.00
CA THR A 262 18.54 -13.18 12.24
C THR A 262 18.86 -12.17 11.17
N ASP A 263 19.58 -11.13 11.53
CA ASP A 263 20.06 -10.14 10.60
C ASP A 263 21.53 -9.80 10.96
N PRO A 264 22.46 -9.86 10.00
CA PRO A 264 23.87 -9.60 10.28
C PRO A 264 24.18 -8.11 10.50
N ASP A 265 23.32 -7.21 10.03
CA ASP A 265 23.52 -5.76 10.01
C ASP A 265 22.66 -5.04 11.06
N SER A 266 21.60 -5.68 11.57
CA SER A 266 20.73 -5.12 12.61
C SER A 266 20.39 -6.09 13.73
N SER A 267 20.49 -5.62 14.98
CA SER A 267 19.97 -6.35 16.15
C SER A 267 18.50 -6.10 16.43
N THR A 268 17.89 -5.12 15.74
CA THR A 268 16.52 -4.67 15.99
C THR A 268 15.66 -5.02 14.79
N LEU A 269 14.69 -5.91 15.01
CA LEU A 269 13.80 -6.41 13.98
C LEU A 269 12.35 -6.13 14.35
N THR A 270 11.52 -5.96 13.33
CA THR A 270 10.06 -5.91 13.45
C THR A 270 9.46 -7.08 12.68
N TYR A 271 8.33 -7.57 13.19
CA TYR A 271 7.70 -8.80 12.73
C TYR A 271 6.26 -8.55 12.30
N MET A 272 5.85 -9.22 11.23
CA MET A 272 4.48 -9.22 10.71
C MET A 272 4.04 -10.62 10.33
N ALA A 273 2.76 -10.89 10.50
CA ALA A 273 2.10 -12.03 9.91
C ALA A 273 0.73 -11.58 9.41
N GLN A 274 0.29 -12.10 8.26
CA GLN A 274 -1.04 -11.80 7.74
C GLN A 274 -1.59 -12.95 6.91
N GLN A 275 -2.91 -13.07 6.90
CA GLN A 275 -3.58 -13.88 5.90
C GLN A 275 -3.37 -13.26 4.50
N ARG A 276 -3.25 -14.11 3.47
CA ARG A 276 -2.95 -13.64 2.11
C ARG A 276 -3.77 -14.29 0.99
N ASP A 277 -4.83 -15.03 1.29
CA ASP A 277 -5.61 -15.68 0.24
C ASP A 277 -6.33 -14.64 -0.66
N VAL A 278 -5.70 -14.31 -1.79
CA VAL A 278 -6.20 -13.29 -2.74
C VAL A 278 -7.48 -13.78 -3.43
N ARG A 279 -8.49 -12.90 -3.49
CA ARG A 279 -9.77 -13.12 -4.15
C ARG A 279 -10.11 -11.91 -5.01
N LEU A 280 -10.09 -12.07 -6.34
CA LEU A 280 -10.32 -10.99 -7.30
C LEU A 280 -11.73 -11.06 -7.90
N GLY A 281 -12.18 -9.96 -8.47
CA GLY A 281 -13.46 -9.91 -9.18
C GLY A 281 -14.63 -10.32 -8.29
N GLU A 282 -15.46 -11.25 -8.76
CA GLU A 282 -16.64 -11.73 -8.01
C GLU A 282 -16.30 -12.76 -6.92
N ASP A 283 -15.05 -13.23 -6.83
CA ASP A 283 -14.68 -14.24 -5.84
C ASP A 283 -14.88 -13.70 -4.41
N PRO A 284 -15.68 -14.36 -3.56
CA PRO A 284 -15.94 -13.87 -2.21
C PRO A 284 -14.65 -13.94 -1.37
N SER A 285 -14.47 -12.92 -0.54
CA SER A 285 -13.36 -12.88 0.42
C SER A 285 -13.46 -14.04 1.41
N ILE A 286 -12.29 -14.58 1.76
CA ILE A 286 -12.13 -15.51 2.88
C ILE A 286 -11.22 -14.92 3.97
N ALA A 287 -10.92 -13.62 3.93
CA ALA A 287 -10.18 -12.93 4.97
C ALA A 287 -10.98 -12.94 6.28
N GLN A 288 -10.35 -13.37 7.36
CA GLN A 288 -11.00 -13.48 8.67
C GLN A 288 -10.22 -12.82 9.81
N TYR A 289 -8.96 -12.51 9.56
CA TYR A 289 -8.04 -12.03 10.57
C TYR A 289 -7.60 -10.61 10.23
N ILE A 290 -7.66 -9.73 11.24
CA ILE A 290 -6.99 -8.43 11.16
C ILE A 290 -5.49 -8.64 10.98
N ILE A 291 -4.81 -7.70 10.34
CA ILE A 291 -3.35 -7.68 10.32
C ILE A 291 -2.90 -7.10 11.68
N PRO A 292 -2.25 -7.89 12.56
CA PRO A 292 -1.73 -7.36 13.80
C PRO A 292 -0.72 -6.25 13.49
N GLN A 293 -0.70 -5.21 14.32
CA GLN A 293 0.31 -4.17 14.20
C GLN A 293 1.71 -4.79 14.29
N ARG A 294 2.66 -4.20 13.56
CA ARG A 294 4.06 -4.56 13.66
C ARG A 294 4.52 -4.55 15.11
N SER A 295 5.35 -5.52 15.45
CA SER A 295 5.92 -5.63 16.79
C SER A 295 7.38 -6.00 16.72
N HIS A 296 8.17 -5.55 17.71
CA HIS A 296 9.50 -6.09 17.97
C HIS A 296 9.48 -7.48 18.60
N SER A 297 8.30 -7.95 19.02
CA SER A 297 8.12 -9.32 19.47
C SER A 297 8.19 -10.27 18.26
N PRO A 298 9.02 -11.33 18.30
CA PRO A 298 8.99 -12.39 17.30
C PRO A 298 7.71 -13.24 17.36
N LEU A 299 6.86 -13.01 18.37
CA LEU A 299 5.55 -13.64 18.51
C LEU A 299 4.47 -12.72 17.94
N VAL A 300 3.98 -13.06 16.74
CA VAL A 300 2.85 -12.37 16.11
C VAL A 300 1.57 -13.12 16.45
N VAL A 301 0.66 -12.47 17.17
CA VAL A 301 -0.52 -13.11 17.78
C VAL A 301 -1.80 -12.70 17.07
N PHE A 302 -2.66 -13.67 16.80
CA PHE A 302 -4.02 -13.48 16.31
C PHE A 302 -5.00 -13.83 17.41
N LYS A 303 -5.64 -12.81 17.97
CA LYS A 303 -6.59 -12.92 19.08
C LYS A 303 -7.53 -11.72 19.09
N ARG A 304 -8.61 -11.82 19.87
CA ARG A 304 -9.39 -10.64 20.25
C ARG A 304 -8.53 -9.69 21.08
N GLU A 305 -8.58 -8.42 20.72
CA GLU A 305 -7.83 -7.36 21.39
C GLU A 305 -8.75 -6.38 22.10
N TYR A 306 -8.26 -5.81 23.19
CA TYR A 306 -8.97 -4.83 24.00
C TYR A 306 -8.06 -3.63 24.23
N SER A 307 -8.61 -2.43 24.07
CA SER A 307 -7.91 -1.19 24.34
C SER A 307 -7.51 -1.14 25.81
N LYS A 308 -6.22 -0.91 26.10
CA LYS A 308 -5.74 -0.70 27.48
C LYS A 308 -6.31 0.57 28.12
N GLN A 309 -6.70 1.55 27.30
CA GLN A 309 -7.21 2.84 27.78
C GLN A 309 -8.71 2.80 28.05
N SER A 310 -9.50 2.22 27.15
CA SER A 310 -10.97 2.23 27.25
C SER A 310 -11.57 0.89 27.69
N GLY A 311 -10.81 -0.20 27.68
CA GLY A 311 -11.30 -1.56 27.94
C GLY A 311 -12.20 -2.13 26.83
N ALA A 312 -12.56 -1.32 25.82
CA ALA A 312 -13.38 -1.75 24.70
C ALA A 312 -12.61 -2.68 23.77
N GLU A 313 -13.30 -3.63 23.14
CA GLU A 313 -12.73 -4.45 22.08
C GLU A 313 -12.22 -3.54 20.95
N VAL A 314 -10.99 -3.79 20.50
CA VAL A 314 -10.43 -3.13 19.33
C VAL A 314 -11.27 -3.61 18.14
N SER A 315 -11.90 -2.66 17.44
CA SER A 315 -12.76 -2.96 16.29
C SER A 315 -12.05 -3.89 15.31
N ASN A 316 -12.76 -4.92 14.88
CA ASN A 316 -12.29 -5.94 13.93
C ASN A 316 -11.10 -6.79 14.42
N SER A 317 -10.69 -6.71 15.69
CA SER A 317 -9.58 -7.55 16.20
C SER A 317 -9.87 -9.05 16.13
N TRP A 318 -11.15 -9.43 16.17
CA TRP A 318 -11.59 -10.81 15.96
C TRP A 318 -12.95 -10.87 15.28
N ILE A 319 -13.14 -11.81 14.35
CA ILE A 319 -14.45 -12.06 13.73
C ILE A 319 -15.31 -12.92 14.66
N ASN A 320 -16.60 -12.58 14.79
CA ASN A 320 -17.52 -13.27 15.70
C ASN A 320 -17.84 -14.71 15.27
N GLU A 321 -17.87 -14.98 13.96
CA GLU A 321 -18.14 -16.31 13.43
C GLU A 321 -17.00 -16.73 12.49
N GLN A 322 -16.01 -17.43 13.05
CA GLN A 322 -14.96 -17.99 12.22
C GLN A 322 -15.49 -19.13 11.34
N LYS A 323 -15.12 -19.10 10.07
CA LYS A 323 -15.29 -20.17 9.12
C LYS A 323 -14.07 -21.08 9.18
N THR A 324 -14.30 -22.38 9.22
CA THR A 324 -13.24 -23.38 9.03
C THR A 324 -12.80 -23.40 7.57
N GLY A 325 -11.55 -23.75 7.33
CA GLY A 325 -10.98 -23.76 5.99
C GLY A 325 -9.46 -23.88 6.00
N THR A 326 -8.88 -23.83 4.81
CA THR A 326 -7.43 -23.68 4.64
C THR A 326 -7.14 -22.22 4.33
N PHE A 327 -6.23 -21.62 5.09
CA PHE A 327 -5.83 -20.23 4.95
C PHE A 327 -4.31 -20.15 4.77
N THR A 328 -3.87 -19.27 3.89
CA THR A 328 -2.46 -19.03 3.64
C THR A 328 -2.01 -17.82 4.44
N PHE A 329 -0.95 -17.99 5.23
CA PHE A 329 -0.32 -16.91 5.98
C PHE A 329 1.03 -16.57 5.39
N TRP A 330 1.30 -15.28 5.30
CA TRP A 330 2.62 -14.73 4.98
C TRP A 330 3.24 -14.16 6.23
N LEU A 331 4.55 -14.34 6.36
CA LEU A 331 5.36 -13.89 7.48
C LEU A 331 6.41 -12.92 6.94
N GLY A 332 6.62 -11.81 7.63
CA GLY A 332 7.56 -10.77 7.24
C GLY A 332 8.42 -10.35 8.42
N VAL A 333 9.68 -10.03 8.14
CA VAL A 333 10.63 -9.44 9.08
C VAL A 333 11.28 -8.26 8.39
N ASN A 334 11.46 -7.17 9.14
CA ASN A 334 12.03 -5.92 8.63
C ASN A 334 13.01 -5.33 9.67
N ASP A 335 14.17 -4.90 9.19
CA ASP A 335 15.29 -4.27 9.90
C ASP A 335 15.34 -2.74 9.73
N ALA A 336 14.45 -2.16 8.94
CA ALA A 336 14.40 -0.72 8.72
C ALA A 336 14.21 0.05 10.04
N LEU A 337 15.00 1.10 10.21
CA LEU A 337 14.91 2.02 11.34
C LEU A 337 13.55 2.71 11.36
N GLU A 338 12.96 2.86 12.56
CA GLU A 338 11.63 3.46 12.73
C GLU A 338 11.58 4.96 12.40
N THR A 339 12.73 5.63 12.34
CA THR A 339 12.82 7.03 11.96
C THR A 339 14.00 7.23 11.00
N PRO A 340 13.78 7.76 9.79
CA PRO A 340 14.88 8.18 8.93
C PRO A 340 15.63 9.31 9.64
N THR A 341 16.91 9.12 9.96
CA THR A 341 17.80 10.21 10.38
C THR A 341 18.23 11.06 9.20
#